data_AF-A0A7V5YH23-F1
#
_entry.id   AF-A0A7V5YH23-F1
#
_cell.length_a   1.000
_cell.length_b   1.000
_cell.length_c   1.000
_cell.angle_alpha   90.00
_cell.angle_beta   90.00
_cell.angle_gamma   90.00
#
_symmetry.space_group_name_H-M   'P 1'
#
loop_
_entity.id
_entity.type
_entity.pdbx_description
1 polymer ?
#
loop_
_entity_poly.entity_id
_entity_poly.type
_entity_poly.pdbx_seq_one_letter_code
_entity_poly.pdbx_strand_id
1 'polypeptide(L)'
;MTQVPEVIEIPNIRSAEKRMRQNEKRWRLNRTRKIALKSVIRQIRLHLASQDKESARSLLPELAQAADKAARHHTIHKNKASRIKSRWTKKVESL
;
A
#
# COMPACT_ATOMS: atom_id res chain seq x y z
N MET A 1 20.04 -28.85 9.36
CA MET A 1 19.24 -28.36 10.50
C MET A 1 20.18 -27.57 11.40
N THR A 2 20.47 -26.31 11.08
CA THR A 2 21.28 -25.44 11.93
C THR A 2 20.41 -24.25 12.29
N GLN A 3 19.81 -24.35 13.47
CA GLN A 3 19.16 -23.23 14.14
C GLN A 3 20.24 -22.18 14.38
N VAL A 4 20.24 -21.13 13.56
CA VAL A 4 20.96 -19.90 13.89
C VAL A 4 20.36 -19.42 15.21
N PRO A 5 21.18 -19.13 16.24
CA PRO A 5 20.66 -18.72 17.52
C PRO A 5 19.82 -17.45 17.31
N GLU A 6 18.53 -17.56 17.59
CA GLU A 6 17.59 -16.45 17.64
C GLU A 6 18.09 -15.54 18.78
N VAL A 7 18.88 -14.52 18.43
CA VAL A 7 19.18 -13.44 19.38
C VAL A 7 17.86 -12.69 19.53
N ILE A 8 17.06 -13.15 20.48
CA ILE A 8 15.85 -12.49 20.93
C ILE A 8 16.29 -11.08 21.32
N GLU A 9 15.85 -10.08 20.56
CA GLU A 9 15.98 -8.67 20.92
C GLU A 9 15.21 -8.46 22.22
N ILE A 10 15.88 -8.68 23.36
CA ILE A 10 15.33 -8.43 24.69
C ILE A 10 15.31 -6.91 24.85
N PRO A 11 14.14 -6.27 24.88
CA PRO A 11 14.07 -4.85 25.13
C PRO A 11 14.41 -4.66 26.59
N ASN A 12 15.60 -4.13 26.89
CA ASN A 12 16.07 -3.89 28.26
C ASN A 12 15.15 -2.92 29.04
N ILE A 13 14.26 -2.21 28.35
CA ILE A 13 13.30 -1.25 28.91
C ILE A 13 11.88 -1.69 28.54
N ARG A 14 10.97 -1.73 29.54
CA ARG A 14 9.55 -2.11 29.35
C ARG A 14 8.83 -1.29 28.27
N SER A 15 9.24 -0.04 28.08
CA SER A 15 8.70 0.83 27.02
C SER A 15 9.08 0.35 25.62
N ALA A 16 10.30 -0.18 25.42
CA ALA A 16 10.78 -0.68 24.15
C ALA A 16 10.04 -1.97 23.74
N GLU A 17 9.77 -2.87 24.68
CA GLU A 17 8.98 -4.09 24.44
C GLU A 17 7.55 -3.76 23.99
N LYS A 18 6.93 -2.78 24.65
CA LYS A 18 5.62 -2.26 24.22
C LYS A 18 5.68 -1.66 22.82
N ARG A 19 6.73 -0.91 22.48
CA ARG A 19 6.90 -0.31 21.15
C ARG A 19 7.08 -1.38 20.07
N MET A 20 7.86 -2.43 20.33
CA MET A 20 8.04 -3.56 19.41
C MET A 20 6.69 -4.21 19.05
N ARG A 21 5.90 -4.60 20.06
CA ARG A 21 4.56 -5.18 19.86
C ARG A 21 3.62 -4.26 19.08
N GLN A 22 3.63 -2.96 19.39
CA GLN A 22 2.81 -1.98 18.67
C GLN A 22 3.25 -1.78 17.21
N ASN A 23 4.56 -1.72 16.98
CA ASN A 23 5.14 -1.51 15.66
C ASN A 23 4.83 -2.68 14.74
N GLU A 24 4.95 -3.90 15.22
CA GLU A 24 4.66 -5.09 14.45
C GLU A 24 3.17 -5.14 14.01
N LYS A 25 2.25 -4.87 14.94
CA LYS A 25 0.80 -4.75 14.62
C LYS A 25 0.54 -3.67 13.57
N ARG A 26 1.15 -2.48 13.72
CA ARG A 26 1.00 -1.37 12.76
C ARG A 26 1.61 -1.71 11.41
N TRP A 27 2.77 -2.38 11.40
CA TRP A 27 3.47 -2.78 10.20
C TRP A 27 2.62 -3.74 9.35
N ARG A 28 2.05 -4.78 9.96
CA ARG A 28 1.15 -5.72 9.26
C ARG A 28 -0.03 -4.99 8.59
N LEU A 29 -0.74 -4.13 9.33
CA LEU A 29 -1.87 -3.37 8.80
C LEU A 29 -1.47 -2.42 7.66
N ASN A 30 -0.36 -1.71 7.83
CA ASN A 30 0.16 -0.79 6.82
C ASN A 30 0.63 -1.53 5.56
N ARG A 31 1.21 -2.72 5.73
CA ARG A 31 1.64 -3.59 4.64
C ARG A 31 0.45 -4.04 3.80
N THR A 32 -0.62 -4.53 4.42
CA THR A 32 -1.83 -4.96 3.70
C THR A 32 -2.43 -3.84 2.86
N ARG A 33 -2.59 -2.65 3.42
CA ARG A 33 -3.13 -1.48 2.67
C ARG A 33 -2.22 -1.06 1.52
N LYS A 34 -0.89 -1.09 1.72
CA LYS A 34 0.09 -0.80 0.65
C LYS A 34 0.04 -1.85 -0.46
N ILE A 35 -0.14 -3.13 -0.12
CA ILE A 35 -0.25 -4.22 -1.10
C ILE A 35 -1.53 -4.08 -1.93
N ALA A 36 -2.68 -3.83 -1.29
CA ALA A 36 -3.94 -3.61 -1.99
C ALA A 36 -3.83 -2.48 -3.02
N LEU A 37 -3.28 -1.32 -2.63
CA LEU A 37 -3.03 -0.21 -3.54
C LEU A 37 -2.09 -0.58 -4.71
N LYS A 38 -1.02 -1.33 -4.43
CA LYS A 38 -0.08 -1.80 -5.47
C LYS A 38 -0.73 -2.80 -6.44
N SER A 39 -1.66 -3.63 -5.96
CA SER A 39 -2.36 -4.63 -6.77
C SER A 39 -3.21 -3.96 -7.84
N VAL A 40 -4.05 -2.99 -7.46
CA VAL A 40 -4.89 -2.24 -8.41
C VAL A 40 -4.03 -1.49 -9.43
N ILE A 41 -2.94 -0.85 -8.97
CA ILE A 41 -1.96 -0.21 -9.86
C ILE A 41 -1.38 -1.19 -10.88
N ARG A 42 -1.08 -2.43 -10.46
CA ARG A 42 -0.55 -3.47 -11.34
C ARG A 42 -1.59 -3.85 -12.40
N GLN A 43 -2.85 -4.04 -12.01
CA GLN A 43 -3.93 -4.35 -12.95
C GLN A 43 -4.12 -3.24 -13.98
N ILE A 44 -4.17 -1.97 -13.54
CA ILE A 44 -4.26 -0.82 -14.46
C ILE A 44 -3.07 -0.82 -15.44
N ARG A 45 -1.85 -1.10 -14.98
CA ARG A 45 -0.69 -1.21 -15.89
C ARG A 45 -0.84 -2.32 -16.93
N LEU A 46 -1.43 -3.45 -16.56
CA LEU A 46 -1.65 -4.56 -17.48
C LEU A 46 -2.67 -4.17 -18.57
N HIS A 47 -3.81 -3.58 -18.20
CA HIS A 47 -4.79 -3.11 -19.17
C HIS A 47 -4.25 -2.00 -20.08
N LEU A 48 -3.42 -1.10 -19.54
CA LEU A 48 -2.73 -0.09 -20.36
C LEU A 48 -1.74 -0.73 -21.34
N ALA A 49 -1.11 -1.87 -21.00
CA ALA A 49 -0.23 -2.59 -21.91
C ALA A 49 -1.03 -3.32 -23.02
N SER A 50 -2.23 -3.80 -22.69
CA SER A 50 -3.15 -4.43 -23.66
C SER A 50 -3.99 -3.44 -24.48
N GLN A 51 -3.82 -2.13 -24.28
CA GLN A 51 -4.60 -1.05 -24.92
C GLN A 51 -6.12 -1.04 -24.63
N ASP A 52 -6.56 -1.75 -23.59
CA ASP A 52 -7.98 -1.82 -23.19
C ASP A 52 -8.39 -0.61 -22.33
N LYS A 53 -8.73 0.50 -22.98
CA LYS A 53 -9.04 1.77 -22.31
C LYS A 53 -10.28 1.72 -21.41
N GLU A 54 -11.30 0.96 -21.80
CA GLU A 54 -12.53 0.83 -21.00
C GLU A 54 -12.29 0.08 -19.69
N SER A 55 -11.58 -1.04 -19.75
CA SER A 55 -11.21 -1.82 -18.56
C SER A 55 -10.25 -1.05 -17.65
N ALA A 56 -9.34 -0.25 -18.20
CA ALA A 56 -8.49 0.62 -17.40
C ALA A 56 -9.29 1.72 -16.67
N ARG A 57 -10.33 2.27 -17.31
CA ARG A 57 -11.21 3.29 -16.72
C ARG A 57 -12.08 2.71 -15.59
N SER A 58 -12.59 1.50 -15.73
CA SER A 58 -13.43 0.86 -14.69
C SER A 58 -12.68 0.57 -13.39
N LEU A 59 -11.34 0.46 -13.44
CA LEU A 59 -10.48 0.25 -12.26
C LEU A 59 -10.08 1.54 -11.53
N LEU A 60 -10.28 2.72 -12.14
CA LEU A 60 -9.96 4.01 -11.51
C LEU A 60 -10.73 4.28 -10.20
N PRO A 61 -12.05 3.97 -10.09
CA PRO A 61 -12.79 4.09 -8.83
C PRO A 61 -12.21 3.20 -7.73
N GLU A 62 -11.83 1.97 -8.05
CA GLU A 62 -11.22 1.04 -7.09
C GLU A 62 -9.86 1.57 -6.59
N LEU A 63 -9.04 2.10 -7.51
CA LEU A 63 -7.78 2.73 -7.17
C LEU A 63 -7.98 3.92 -6.22
N ALA A 64 -8.97 4.77 -6.51
CA ALA A 64 -9.31 5.92 -5.67
C ALA A 64 -9.75 5.46 -4.27
N GLN A 65 -10.62 4.45 -4.20
CA GLN A 65 -11.08 3.88 -2.94
C GLN A 65 -9.92 3.32 -2.10
N ALA A 66 -9.01 2.56 -2.72
CA ALA A 66 -7.84 1.99 -2.05
C ALA A 66 -6.88 3.09 -1.54
N ALA A 67 -6.65 4.14 -2.34
CA ALA A 67 -5.81 5.27 -1.97
C ALA A 67 -6.41 6.07 -0.80
N ASP A 68 -7.72 6.35 -0.84
CA ASP A 68 -8.38 7.14 0.19
C ASP A 68 -8.54 6.35 1.50
N LYS A 69 -8.79 5.04 1.45
CA LYS A 69 -8.73 4.15 2.63
C LYS A 69 -7.32 4.15 3.25
N ALA A 70 -6.27 4.07 2.44
CA ALA A 70 -4.89 4.12 2.93
C ALA A 70 -4.54 5.50 3.55
N ALA A 71 -5.11 6.59 3.03
CA ALA A 71 -4.95 7.93 3.58
C ALA A 71 -5.69 8.12 4.91
N ARG A 72 -6.94 7.65 5.01
CA ARG A 72 -7.74 7.71 6.25
C ARG A 72 -7.05 7.02 7.42
N HIS A 73 -6.39 5.89 7.16
CA HIS A 73 -5.62 5.17 8.19
C HIS A 73 -4.16 5.63 8.32
N HIS A 74 -3.82 6.81 7.78
CA HIS A 74 -2.49 7.42 7.91
C HIS A 74 -1.34 6.52 7.41
N THR A 75 -1.66 5.53 6.57
CA THR A 75 -0.64 4.66 5.96
C THR A 75 0.09 5.37 4.83
N ILE A 76 -0.60 6.30 4.16
CA ILE A 76 -0.05 7.27 3.22
C ILE A 76 -0.56 8.67 3.58
N HIS A 77 0.23 9.71 3.29
CA HIS A 77 -0.22 11.08 3.47
C HIS A 77 -1.30 11.46 2.43
N LYS A 78 -2.23 12.37 2.79
CA LYS A 78 -3.30 12.85 1.89
C LYS A 78 -2.77 13.32 0.53
N ASN A 79 -1.67 14.08 0.52
CA ASN A 79 -1.05 14.56 -0.73
C ASN A 79 -0.52 13.41 -1.60
N LYS A 80 -0.07 12.30 -0.99
CA LYS A 80 0.36 11.12 -1.73
C LYS A 80 -0.83 10.41 -2.36
N ALA A 81 -1.96 10.32 -1.67
CA ALA A 81 -3.20 9.80 -2.25
C ALA A 81 -3.66 10.66 -3.44
N SER A 82 -3.73 11.98 -3.29
CA SER A 82 -4.10 12.90 -4.38
C SER A 82 -3.16 12.79 -5.58
N ARG A 83 -1.84 12.69 -5.34
CA ARG A 83 -0.85 12.51 -6.41
C ARG A 83 -1.02 11.18 -7.15
N ILE A 84 -1.35 10.11 -6.44
CA ILE A 84 -1.60 8.80 -7.06
C ILE A 84 -2.86 8.88 -7.94
N LYS A 85 -3.97 9.42 -7.42
CA LYS A 85 -5.20 9.61 -8.20
C LYS A 85 -4.93 10.40 -9.49
N SER A 86 -4.34 11.59 -9.36
CA SER A 86 -4.05 12.46 -10.51
C SER A 86 -3.14 11.79 -11.56
N ARG A 87 -2.06 11.11 -11.14
CA ARG A 87 -1.12 10.48 -12.08
C ARG A 87 -1.76 9.34 -12.88
N TRP A 88 -2.58 8.52 -12.23
CA TRP A 88 -3.19 7.37 -12.89
C TRP A 88 -4.35 7.76 -13.80
N THR A 89 -5.18 8.72 -13.38
CA THR A 89 -6.21 9.30 -14.25
C THR A 89 -5.60 9.88 -15.53
N LYS A 90 -4.57 10.74 -15.39
CA LYS A 90 -3.87 11.30 -16.56
C LYS A 90 -3.30 10.23 -17.49
N LYS A 91 -2.76 9.15 -16.92
CA LYS A 91 -2.16 8.06 -17.71
C LYS A 91 -3.20 7.24 -18.48
N VAL A 92 -4.39 7.05 -17.92
CA VAL A 92 -5.51 6.38 -18.58
C VAL A 92 -6.17 7.28 -19.62
N GLU A 93 -6.15 8.60 -19.42
CA GLU A 93 -6.67 9.58 -20.37
C GLU A 93 -5.73 9.83 -21.55
N SER A 94 -4.41 9.82 -21.32
CA SER A 94 -3.38 10.05 -22.34
C SER A 94 -3.19 8.88 -23.30
N LEU A 95 -3.75 7.71 -22.98
CA LEU A 95 -3.80 6.55 -23.85
C LEU A 95 -5.07 6.63 -24.70
#